data_AF-A0A957HXR5-F1
#
_entry.id   AF-A0A957HXR5-F1
#
_cell.length_a   1.000
_cell.length_b   1.000
_cell.length_c   1.000
_cell.angle_alpha   90.00
_cell.angle_beta   90.00
_cell.angle_gamma   90.00
#
_symmetry.space_group_name_H-M   'P 1'
#
loop_
_entity.id
_entity.type
_entity.pdbx_description
1 polymer ?
#
loop_
_entity_poly.entity_id
_entity_poly.type
_entity_poly.pdbx_seq_one_letter_code
_entity_poly.pdbx_strand_id
1 'polypeptide(L)'
;MRTPAGKECRFYYENFHRGRSDQECRLIQGNPNSPAWRPQDCANCPVPDILHANSSPNLVLEATIKSGLLGFNRRVAVSAFCSRHLIDVPNPHVGCPKCAMEKPGLKELFGE
;
A
#
# COMPACT_ATOMS: atom_id res chain seq x y z
N MET A 1 0.07 -3.91 -12.59
CA MET A 1 1.42 -4.34 -13.01
C MET A 1 1.95 -5.27 -11.95
N ARG A 2 2.64 -6.33 -12.36
CA ARG A 2 3.23 -7.30 -11.44
C ARG A 2 4.57 -6.77 -10.94
N THR A 3 4.72 -6.74 -9.62
CA THR A 3 5.99 -6.41 -8.95
C THR A 3 7.06 -7.46 -9.24
N PRO A 4 8.34 -7.17 -8.95
CA PRO A 4 9.42 -8.17 -9.03
C PRO A 4 9.19 -9.39 -8.12
N ALA A 5 8.34 -9.27 -7.10
CA ALA A 5 7.92 -10.35 -6.22
C ALA A 5 6.66 -11.10 -6.73
N GLY A 6 6.19 -10.80 -7.95
CA GLY A 6 5.08 -11.49 -8.60
C GLY A 6 3.67 -11.04 -8.18
N LYS A 7 3.53 -10.13 -7.22
CA LYS A 7 2.22 -9.59 -6.77
C LYS A 7 1.79 -8.38 -7.58
N GLU A 8 0.49 -8.23 -7.84
CA GLU A 8 -0.07 -7.01 -8.45
C GLU A 8 0.02 -5.82 -7.49
N CYS A 9 0.53 -4.69 -7.95
CA CYS A 9 0.57 -3.45 -7.17
C CYS A 9 0.37 -2.23 -8.07
N ARG A 10 -0.60 -1.37 -7.72
CA ARG A 10 -0.88 -0.15 -8.50
C ARG A 10 0.23 0.92 -8.42
N PHE A 11 1.07 0.84 -7.41
CA PHE A 11 2.18 1.78 -7.21
C PHE A 11 3.48 1.35 -7.89
N TYR A 12 3.51 0.13 -8.41
CA TYR A 12 4.66 -0.38 -9.13
C TYR A 12 4.56 -0.04 -10.61
N TYR A 13 5.67 0.42 -11.18
CA TYR A 13 5.83 0.62 -12.60
C TYR A 13 7.16 0.07 -13.08
N GLU A 14 7.17 -0.50 -14.27
CA GLU A 14 8.38 -0.95 -14.96
C GLU A 14 8.30 -0.66 -16.46
N ASN A 15 9.46 -0.39 -17.06
CA ASN A 15 9.63 -0.22 -18.49
C ASN A 15 10.94 -0.86 -18.95
N PHE A 16 10.81 -1.99 -19.63
CA PHE A 16 11.91 -2.72 -20.27
C PHE A 16 11.96 -2.55 -21.79
N HIS A 17 11.19 -1.63 -22.35
CA HIS A 17 11.11 -1.47 -23.80
C HIS A 17 12.44 -0.99 -24.38
N ARG A 18 12.96 -1.70 -25.39
CA ARG A 18 14.17 -1.35 -26.15
C ARG A 18 15.42 -1.14 -25.28
N GLY A 19 15.66 -2.04 -24.33
CA GLY A 19 16.86 -2.02 -23.50
C GLY A 19 16.81 -1.05 -22.31
N ARG A 20 15.64 -0.44 -22.04
CA ARG A 20 15.39 0.24 -20.76
C ARG A 20 15.36 -0.77 -19.62
N SER A 21 15.62 -0.30 -18.41
CA SER A 21 15.54 -1.08 -17.17
C SER A 21 14.87 -0.29 -16.04
N ASP A 22 13.96 0.60 -16.42
CA ASP A 22 13.31 1.51 -15.49
C ASP A 22 12.36 0.71 -14.60
N GLN A 23 12.54 0.79 -13.29
CA GLN A 23 11.64 0.20 -12.30
C GLN A 23 11.46 1.21 -11.16
N GLU A 24 10.21 1.39 -10.72
CA GLU A 24 9.90 2.34 -9.66
C GLU A 24 8.76 1.87 -8.77
N CYS A 25 8.84 2.31 -7.51
CA CYS A 25 7.73 2.28 -6.57
C CYS A 25 7.27 3.72 -6.32
N ARG A 26 6.19 4.12 -6.99
CA ARG A 26 5.63 5.47 -6.92
C ARG A 26 5.15 5.85 -5.52
N LEU A 27 4.80 4.86 -4.70
CA LEU A 27 4.42 5.08 -3.30
C LEU A 27 5.62 5.56 -2.47
N ILE A 28 6.80 4.95 -2.65
CA ILE A 28 8.01 5.36 -1.94
C ILE A 28 8.57 6.65 -2.54
N GLN A 29 8.55 6.81 -3.87
CA GLN A 29 8.97 8.05 -4.51
C GLN A 29 8.15 9.27 -4.06
N GLY A 30 6.87 9.06 -3.72
CA GLY A 30 6.01 10.11 -3.16
C GLY A 30 6.42 10.58 -1.76
N ASN A 31 7.32 9.86 -1.08
CA ASN A 31 7.87 10.24 0.22
C ASN A 31 9.34 10.65 0.08
N PRO A 32 9.66 11.95 -0.02
CA PRO A 32 11.04 12.43 -0.19
C PRO A 32 11.94 12.14 1.01
N ASN A 33 11.37 11.82 2.18
CA ASN A 33 12.12 11.46 3.38
C ASN A 33 12.43 9.95 3.46
N SER A 34 11.89 9.14 2.56
CA SER A 34 12.19 7.71 2.52
C SER A 34 13.55 7.45 1.85
N PRO A 35 14.32 6.45 2.33
CA PRO A 35 15.40 5.89 1.53
C PRO A 35 14.92 5.43 0.16
N ALA A 36 15.84 5.41 -0.81
CA ALA A 36 15.56 4.98 -2.17
C ALA A 36 15.08 3.52 -2.22
N TRP A 37 14.04 3.28 -3.02
CA TRP A 37 13.48 1.96 -3.30
C TRP A 37 14.41 1.12 -4.18
N ARG A 38 14.38 -0.20 -3.96
CA ARG A 38 15.04 -1.20 -4.81
C ARG A 38 14.07 -2.36 -5.07
N PRO A 39 14.18 -3.08 -6.20
CA PRO A 39 13.32 -4.22 -6.53
C PRO A 39 13.13 -5.24 -5.40
N GLN A 40 14.18 -5.51 -4.61
CA GLN A 40 14.15 -6.46 -3.50
C GLN A 40 13.22 -6.03 -2.35
N ASP A 41 12.86 -4.75 -2.23
CA ASP A 41 11.88 -4.30 -1.23
C ASP A 41 10.51 -4.93 -1.44
N CYS A 42 10.18 -5.31 -2.68
CA CYS A 42 8.90 -5.92 -2.99
C CYS A 42 8.73 -7.31 -2.36
N ALA A 43 9.83 -8.02 -2.03
CA ALA A 43 9.77 -9.39 -1.52
C ALA A 43 8.92 -9.50 -0.24
N ASN A 44 9.01 -8.51 0.65
CA ASN A 44 8.28 -8.46 1.91
C ASN A 44 7.40 -7.20 2.03
N CYS A 45 6.99 -6.62 0.90
CA CYS A 45 6.17 -5.42 0.89
C CYS A 45 4.70 -5.77 1.22
N PRO A 46 4.08 -5.14 2.24
CA PRO A 46 2.70 -5.43 2.61
C PRO A 46 1.67 -4.73 1.71
N VAL A 47 2.10 -3.76 0.89
CA VAL A 47 1.20 -2.91 0.08
C VAL A 47 0.30 -3.72 -0.87
N PRO A 48 0.79 -4.72 -1.63
CA PRO A 48 -0.08 -5.53 -2.48
C PRO A 48 -1.21 -6.21 -1.70
N ASP A 49 -0.91 -6.77 -0.53
CA ASP A 49 -1.88 -7.48 0.30
C ASP A 49 -2.91 -6.53 0.92
N ILE A 50 -2.48 -5.31 1.30
CA ILE A 50 -3.38 -4.24 1.73
C ILE A 50 -4.34 -3.85 0.61
N LEU A 51 -3.83 -3.60 -0.60
CA LEU A 51 -4.64 -3.19 -1.74
C LEU A 51 -5.65 -4.28 -2.16
N HIS A 52 -5.27 -5.55 -2.01
CA HIS A 52 -6.15 -6.67 -2.29
C HIS A 52 -7.24 -6.82 -1.21
N ALA A 53 -6.90 -6.63 0.06
CA ALA A 53 -7.86 -6.74 1.17
C ALA A 53 -8.80 -5.54 1.27
N ASN A 54 -8.34 -4.35 0.88
CA ASN A 54 -9.06 -3.10 1.05
C ASN A 54 -9.02 -2.24 -0.22
N SER A 55 -10.14 -2.22 -0.93
CA SER A 55 -10.33 -1.43 -2.14
C SER A 55 -11.03 -0.08 -1.90
N SER A 56 -11.05 0.43 -0.66
CA SER A 56 -11.64 1.73 -0.36
C SER A 56 -10.94 2.84 -1.16
N PRO A 57 -11.68 3.66 -1.93
CA PRO A 57 -11.09 4.79 -2.66
C PRO A 57 -10.59 5.89 -1.73
N ASN A 58 -11.09 5.92 -0.49
CA ASN A 58 -10.72 6.89 0.53
C ASN A 58 -9.51 6.45 1.38
N LEU A 59 -8.95 5.26 1.12
CA LEU A 59 -7.73 4.80 1.80
C LEU A 59 -6.50 5.36 1.09
N VAL A 60 -5.82 6.28 1.76
CA VAL A 60 -4.52 6.81 1.33
C VAL A 60 -3.44 6.03 2.06
N LEU A 61 -2.47 5.52 1.31
CA LEU A 61 -1.29 4.87 1.86
C LEU A 61 -0.10 5.81 1.73
N GLU A 62 0.73 5.84 2.75
CA GLU A 62 2.09 6.37 2.69
C GLU A 62 3.04 5.22 3.08
N ALA A 63 4.22 5.20 2.48
CA ALA A 63 5.22 4.22 2.85
C ALA A 63 6.60 4.84 2.97
N THR A 64 7.43 4.21 3.80
CA THR A 64 8.85 4.52 3.93
C THR A 64 9.64 3.23 4.07
N ILE A 65 10.87 3.25 3.60
CA ILE A 65 11.80 2.14 3.81
C ILE A 65 12.43 2.30 5.19
N LYS A 66 12.42 1.22 5.97
CA LYS A 66 13.13 1.14 7.25
C LYS A 66 14.20 0.06 7.15
N SER A 67 15.43 0.40 7.49
CA SER A 67 16.49 -0.57 7.75
C SER A 67 16.46 -1.00 9.21
N GLY A 68 16.73 -2.29 9.45
CA GLY A 68 17.02 -2.80 10.78
C GLY A 68 18.45 -2.45 11.22
N LEU A 69 18.93 -3.15 12.25
CA LEU A 69 20.26 -2.95 12.81
C LEU A 69 21.35 -3.23 11.76
N LEU A 70 22.36 -2.34 11.69
CA LEU A 70 23.47 -2.42 10.74
C LEU A 70 23.05 -2.51 9.24
N GLY A 71 21.85 -2.03 8.89
CA GLY A 71 21.37 -2.05 7.50
C GLY A 71 20.74 -3.38 7.05
N PHE A 72 20.70 -4.38 7.93
CA PHE A 72 20.00 -5.65 7.66
C PHE A 72 18.48 -5.50 7.81
N ASN A 73 17.73 -6.46 7.27
CA ASN A 73 16.27 -6.54 7.39
C ASN A 73 15.53 -5.27 6.92
N ARG A 74 15.90 -4.80 5.72
CA ARG A 74 15.23 -3.67 5.09
C ARG A 74 13.79 -4.04 4.74
N ARG A 75 12.83 -3.20 5.14
CA ARG A 75 11.40 -3.44 4.97
C ARG A 75 10.63 -2.19 4.61
N VAL A 76 9.50 -2.38 3.95
CA VAL A 76 8.53 -1.33 3.66
C VAL A 76 7.61 -1.17 4.87
N ALA A 77 7.68 -0.03 5.54
CA ALA A 77 6.73 0.36 6.57
C ALA A 77 5.61 1.20 5.95
N VAL A 78 4.36 0.91 6.28
CA VAL A 78 3.18 1.54 5.70
C VAL A 78 2.36 2.20 6.80
N SER A 79 1.96 3.44 6.57
CA SER A 79 0.91 4.15 7.29
C SER A 79 -0.30 4.30 6.39
N ALA A 80 -1.48 4.40 6.98
CA ALA A 80 -2.72 4.56 6.24
C ALA A 80 -3.62 5.61 6.88
N PHE A 81 -4.28 6.37 6.03
CA PHE A 81 -5.13 7.48 6.41
C PHE A 81 -6.43 7.44 5.61
N CYS A 82 -7.54 7.78 6.24
CA CYS A 82 -8.82 7.92 5.56
C CYS A 82 -9.03 9.37 5.13
N SER A 83 -9.00 9.65 3.83
CA SER A 83 -9.20 11.01 3.30
C SER A 83 -10.61 11.56 3.54
N ARG A 84 -11.60 10.69 3.75
CA ARG A 84 -13.00 11.10 3.98
C ARG A 84 -13.26 11.54 5.41
N HIS A 85 -12.77 10.78 6.38
CA HIS A 85 -13.01 11.04 7.81
C HIS A 85 -11.85 11.72 8.51
N LEU A 86 -10.74 11.91 7.79
CA LEU A 86 -9.52 12.55 8.25
C LEU A 86 -8.93 11.90 9.52
N ILE A 87 -8.86 10.58 9.52
CA ILE A 87 -8.31 9.79 10.62
C ILE A 87 -7.27 8.80 10.13
N ASP A 88 -6.34 8.46 11.01
CA ASP A 88 -5.44 7.34 10.79
C ASP A 88 -6.23 6.03 10.77
N VAL A 89 -5.73 5.08 9.98
CA VAL A 89 -6.29 3.73 9.84
C VAL A 89 -5.25 2.75 10.38
N PRO A 90 -5.36 2.33 11.67
CA PRO A 90 -4.35 1.46 12.30
C PRO A 90 -4.21 0.10 11.63
N ASN A 91 -5.31 -0.43 11.08
CA ASN A 91 -5.31 -1.68 10.32
C ASN A 91 -5.75 -1.42 8.86
N PRO A 92 -4.80 -1.17 7.94
CA PRO A 92 -5.13 -0.87 6.54
C PRO A 92 -5.80 -2.02 5.79
N HIS A 93 -5.64 -3.27 6.24
CA HIS A 93 -6.34 -4.41 5.64
C HIS A 93 -7.86 -4.38 5.90
N VAL A 94 -8.28 -3.78 7.02
CA VAL A 94 -9.70 -3.65 7.39
C VAL A 94 -10.30 -2.35 6.88
N GLY A 95 -9.54 -1.26 6.98
CA GLY A 95 -9.96 0.07 6.53
C GLY A 95 -10.55 0.95 7.64
N CYS A 96 -11.18 2.04 7.22
CA CYS A 96 -11.67 3.08 8.13
C CYS A 96 -12.90 2.59 8.92
N PRO A 97 -12.89 2.62 10.27
CA PRO A 97 -14.02 2.18 11.08
C PRO A 97 -15.26 3.04 10.88
N LYS A 98 -15.10 4.35 10.63
CA LYS A 98 -16.22 5.25 10.33
C LYS A 98 -16.88 4.93 8.99
N CYS A 99 -16.08 4.71 7.93
CA CYS A 99 -16.61 4.23 6.65
C CYS A 99 -17.37 2.90 6.78
N ALA A 100 -16.92 2.01 7.67
CA ALA A 100 -17.57 0.72 7.89
C ALA A 100 -18.95 0.88 8.56
N MET A 101 -19.08 1.76 9.56
CA MET A 101 -20.34 2.03 10.25
C MET A 101 -21.40 2.72 9.38
N GLU A 102 -20.99 3.44 8.34
CA GLU A 102 -21.90 4.09 7.38
C GLU A 102 -22.48 3.14 6.34
N LYS A 103 -21.92 1.92 6.22
CA LYS A 103 -22.46 0.93 5.29
C LYS A 103 -23.65 0.25 5.95
N PRO A 104 -24.76 0.09 5.21
CA PRO A 104 -25.91 -0.63 5.74
C PRO A 104 -25.50 -2.06 6.11
N GLY A 105 -25.94 -2.50 7.27
CA GLY A 105 -25.79 -3.87 7.73
C GLY A 105 -26.56 -4.83 6.82
N LEU A 106 -26.18 -6.11 6.85
CA LEU A 106 -26.85 -7.15 6.06
C LEU A 106 -28.38 -7.17 6.31
N LYS A 107 -28.80 -7.00 7.56
CA LYS A 107 -30.23 -6.95 7.93
C LYS A 107 -30.96 -5.76 7.31
N GLU A 108 -30.30 -4.61 7.23
CA GLU A 108 -30.88 -3.38 6.66
C GLU A 108 -31.04 -3.49 5.15
N LEU A 109 -30.20 -4.30 4.48
CA LEU A 109 -30.29 -4.55 3.04
C LEU A 109 -31.36 -5.58 2.66
N PHE A 110 -31.66 -6.54 3.54
CA PHE A 110 -32.53 -7.68 3.22
C PHE A 110 -33.85 -7.73 4.02
N GLY A 111 -34.08 -6.81 4.96
CA GLY A 111 -35.40 -6.54 5.52
C GLY A 111 -36.06 -7.72 6.24
N GLU A 112 -35.33 -8.38 7.14
CA GLU A 112 -35.91 -9.31 8.13
C GLU A 112 -36.17 -8.63 9.48
#